data_AF-A0A6G1S3D5-F1
#
_entry.id   AF-A0A6G1S3D5-F1
#
_cell.length_a   1.000
_cell.length_b   1.000
_cell.length_c   1.000
_cell.angle_alpha   90.00
_cell.angle_beta   90.00
_cell.angle_gamma   90.00
#
_symmetry.space_group_name_H-M   'P 1'
#
loop_
_entity.id
_entity.type
_entity.pdbx_description
1 polymer ?
#
loop_
_entity_poly.entity_id
_entity_poly.type
_entity_poly.pdbx_seq_one_letter_code
_entity_poly.pdbx_strand_id
1 'polypeptide(L)'
;EIDEAARRRLVKRLYIPLPEASARKQIVTRLMSKEHCSLNEEEIELIVKKSNGFSGADMTQLCREASLGPIRSLQSMDITTIMPDQVRPIAFLDFESAFRTVRPSVSLKDLELYETWNQTFGCGR
;
A
#
# COMPACT_ATOMS: atom_id res chain seq x y z
N GLU A 1 16.30 -19.56 1.25
CA GLU A 1 17.60 -18.90 1.01
C GLU A 1 18.14 -19.29 -0.37
N ILE A 2 19.02 -18.48 -0.95
CA ILE A 2 19.69 -18.76 -2.24
C ILE A 2 21.08 -19.31 -1.94
N ASP A 3 21.36 -20.55 -2.35
CA ASP A 3 22.64 -21.22 -2.14
C ASP A 3 23.76 -20.67 -3.03
N GLU A 4 25.00 -21.12 -2.81
CA GLU A 4 26.15 -20.64 -3.58
C GLU A 4 26.05 -21.02 -5.07
N ALA A 5 25.56 -22.22 -5.37
CA ALA A 5 25.43 -22.70 -6.74
C ALA A 5 24.47 -21.82 -7.56
N ALA A 6 23.34 -21.41 -6.96
CA ALA A 6 22.42 -20.46 -7.57
C ALA A 6 23.01 -19.05 -7.66
N ARG A 7 23.72 -18.57 -6.62
CA ARG A 7 24.38 -17.24 -6.65
C ARG A 7 25.39 -17.10 -7.80
N ARG A 8 26.09 -18.17 -8.19
CA ARG A 8 27.01 -18.19 -9.34
C ARG A 8 26.29 -18.00 -10.68
N ARG A 9 25.03 -18.44 -10.79
CA ARG A 9 24.21 -18.33 -12.01
C ARG A 9 23.41 -17.03 -12.07
N LEU A 10 22.96 -16.52 -10.92
CA LEU A 10 22.20 -15.28 -10.79
C LEU A 10 23.13 -14.09 -10.57
N VAL A 11 23.88 -13.72 -11.62
CA VAL A 11 25.02 -12.80 -11.50
C VAL A 11 24.63 -11.36 -11.12
N LYS A 12 23.41 -10.91 -11.44
CA LYS A 12 22.90 -9.59 -11.01
C LYS A 12 21.82 -9.79 -9.95
N ARG A 13 21.97 -9.12 -8.82
CA ARG A 13 21.11 -9.23 -7.64
C ARG A 13 20.71 -7.83 -7.20
N LEU A 14 19.44 -7.50 -7.41
CA LEU A 14 18.89 -6.17 -7.13
C LEU A 14 18.03 -6.25 -5.88
N TYR A 15 18.30 -5.40 -4.91
CA TYR A 15 17.41 -5.19 -3.78
C TYR A 15 16.24 -4.31 -4.22
N ILE A 16 15.02 -4.78 -3.94
CA ILE A 16 13.79 -4.03 -4.18
C ILE A 16 13.27 -3.62 -2.79
N PRO A 17 13.56 -2.40 -2.31
CA PRO A 17 13.19 -1.96 -0.98
C PRO A 17 11.69 -1.70 -0.85
N LEU A 18 11.25 -1.42 0.38
CA LEU A 18 9.93 -0.83 0.61
C LEU A 18 9.80 0.51 -0.13
N PRO A 19 8.58 0.87 -0.59
CA PRO A 19 8.36 2.11 -1.30
C PRO A 19 8.63 3.32 -0.41
N GLU A 20 9.41 4.27 -0.94
CA GLU A 20 9.56 5.60 -0.36
C GLU A 20 8.24 6.37 -0.37
N ALA A 21 8.19 7.51 0.34
CA ALA A 21 7.00 8.35 0.43
C ALA A 21 6.44 8.73 -0.96
N SER A 22 7.31 9.10 -1.90
CA SER A 22 6.94 9.45 -3.28
C SER A 22 6.31 8.26 -4.03
N ALA A 23 6.85 7.06 -3.86
CA ALA A 23 6.31 5.84 -4.45
C ALA A 23 4.96 5.45 -3.81
N ARG A 24 4.81 5.58 -2.49
CA ARG A 24 3.53 5.36 -1.80
C ARG A 24 2.47 6.35 -2.27
N LYS A 25 2.83 7.63 -2.44
CA LYS A 25 1.97 8.66 -3.03
C LYS A 25 1.52 8.25 -4.43
N GLN A 26 2.44 7.85 -5.29
CA GLN A 26 2.10 7.38 -6.64
C GLN A 26 1.12 6.18 -6.63
N ILE A 27 1.29 5.24 -5.70
CA ILE A 27 0.35 4.11 -5.56
C ILE A 27 -1.05 4.63 -5.21
N VAL A 28 -1.18 5.47 -4.17
CA VAL A 28 -2.48 6.04 -3.76
C VAL A 28 -3.11 6.83 -4.90
N THR A 29 -2.38 7.77 -5.50
CA THR A 29 -2.89 8.61 -6.60
C THR A 29 -3.35 7.77 -7.78
N ARG A 30 -2.56 6.76 -8.21
CA ARG A 30 -2.89 5.91 -9.37
C ARG A 30 -4.06 4.98 -9.10
N LEU A 31 -4.20 4.46 -7.88
CA LEU A 31 -5.32 3.58 -7.55
C LEU A 31 -6.60 4.39 -7.37
N MET A 32 -6.54 5.52 -6.66
CA MET A 32 -7.69 6.39 -6.44
C MET A 32 -8.17 7.10 -7.71
N SER A 33 -7.29 7.33 -8.70
CA SER A 33 -7.72 7.90 -9.99
C SER A 33 -8.66 6.99 -10.79
N LYS A 34 -8.80 5.71 -10.40
CA LYS A 34 -9.72 4.75 -11.03
C LYS A 34 -11.05 4.63 -10.27
N GLU A 35 -11.17 5.31 -9.13
CA GLU A 35 -12.29 5.22 -8.21
C GLU A 35 -13.03 6.55 -8.13
N HIS A 36 -14.28 6.53 -7.67
CA HIS A 36 -14.97 7.77 -7.28
C HIS A 36 -14.42 8.24 -5.92
N CYS A 37 -13.46 9.16 -5.96
CA CYS A 37 -12.67 9.58 -4.80
C CYS A 37 -12.65 11.10 -4.66
N SER A 38 -12.76 11.61 -3.43
CA SER A 38 -12.81 13.04 -3.11
C SER A 38 -11.64 13.50 -2.24
N LEU A 39 -10.51 12.79 -2.29
CA LEU A 39 -9.31 13.17 -1.54
C LEU A 39 -8.66 14.43 -2.12
N ASN A 40 -8.30 15.35 -1.24
CA ASN A 40 -7.43 16.48 -1.59
C ASN A 40 -5.95 16.13 -1.39
N GLU A 41 -5.06 17.03 -1.84
CA GLU A 41 -3.62 16.82 -1.80
C GLU A 41 -3.08 16.68 -0.36
N GLU A 42 -3.60 17.46 0.59
CA GLU A 42 -3.20 17.41 2.00
C GLU A 42 -3.57 16.06 2.64
N GLU A 43 -4.74 15.54 2.31
CA GLU A 43 -5.20 14.22 2.76
C GLU A 43 -4.34 13.09 2.17
N ILE A 44 -3.94 13.20 0.90
CA ILE A 44 -2.99 12.25 0.29
C ILE A 44 -1.65 12.26 1.04
N GLU A 45 -1.11 13.43 1.36
CA GLU A 45 0.13 13.53 2.16
C GLU A 45 -0.02 12.92 3.55
N LEU A 46 -1.18 13.09 4.19
CA LEU A 46 -1.48 12.43 5.48
C LEU A 46 -1.52 10.90 5.36
N ILE A 47 -2.09 10.35 4.29
CA ILE A 47 -2.07 8.90 4.00
C ILE A 47 -0.64 8.42 3.81
N VAL A 48 0.19 9.15 3.06
CA VAL A 48 1.61 8.82 2.82
C VAL A 48 2.42 8.82 4.11
N LYS A 49 2.16 9.81 4.99
CA LYS A 49 2.80 9.91 6.30
C LYS A 49 2.40 8.76 7.23
N LYS A 50 1.11 8.41 7.29
CA LYS A 50 0.60 7.32 8.14
C LYS A 50 1.00 5.92 7.67
N SER A 51 1.36 5.76 6.39
CA SER A 51 1.72 4.48 5.77
C SER A 51 3.23 4.20 5.76
N ASN A 52 4.02 4.84 6.64
CA ASN A 52 5.43 4.52 6.74
C ASN A 52 5.65 3.04 7.08
N GLY A 53 6.57 2.37 6.37
CA GLY A 53 6.84 0.94 6.51
C GLY A 53 5.89 0.01 5.76
N PHE A 54 4.89 0.53 5.03
CA PHE A 54 4.00 -0.30 4.21
C PHE A 54 4.73 -0.75 2.94
N SER A 55 4.58 -2.02 2.60
CA SER A 55 4.97 -2.54 1.28
C SER A 55 4.01 -2.04 0.18
N GLY A 56 4.38 -2.22 -1.08
CA GLY A 56 3.46 -1.90 -2.20
C GLY A 56 2.16 -2.72 -2.14
N ALA A 57 2.22 -3.95 -1.62
CA ALA A 57 1.04 -4.78 -1.40
C ALA A 57 0.17 -4.24 -0.27
N ASP A 58 0.77 -3.82 0.86
CA ASP A 58 0.04 -3.19 1.97
C ASP A 58 -0.66 -1.91 1.51
N MET A 59 0.01 -1.07 0.70
CA MET A 59 -0.59 0.13 0.12
C MET A 59 -1.79 -0.18 -0.79
N THR A 60 -1.68 -1.23 -1.60
CA THR A 60 -2.77 -1.69 -2.47
C THR A 60 -3.95 -2.18 -1.65
N GLN A 61 -3.68 -2.97 -0.60
CA GLN A 61 -4.71 -3.46 0.31
C GLN A 61 -5.36 -2.31 1.10
N LEU A 62 -4.59 -1.32 1.54
CA LEU A 62 -5.10 -0.12 2.20
C LEU A 62 -6.08 0.63 1.29
N CYS A 63 -5.71 0.87 0.03
CA CYS A 63 -6.59 1.51 -0.95
C CYS A 63 -7.86 0.69 -1.17
N ARG A 64 -7.74 -0.63 -1.30
CA ARG A 64 -8.88 -1.54 -1.48
C ARG A 64 -9.84 -1.51 -0.28
N GLU A 65 -9.32 -1.53 0.94
CA GLU A 65 -10.14 -1.44 2.15
C GLU A 65 -10.85 -0.10 2.26
N ALA A 66 -10.18 1.00 1.87
CA ALA A 66 -10.80 2.32 1.80
C ALA A 66 -11.91 2.39 0.73
N SER A 67 -11.73 1.77 -0.44
CA SER A 67 -12.76 1.69 -1.48
C SER A 67 -14.05 1.00 -1.05
N LEU A 68 -13.98 0.10 -0.06
CA LEU A 68 -15.16 -0.55 0.52
C LEU A 68 -15.82 0.28 1.63
N GLY A 69 -15.18 1.33 2.12
CA GLY A 69 -15.67 2.21 3.17
C GLY A 69 -17.04 2.83 2.87
N PRO A 70 -17.26 3.44 1.69
CA PRO A 70 -18.56 3.97 1.30
C PRO A 70 -19.68 2.94 1.39
N ILE A 71 -19.47 1.74 0.84
CA ILE A 71 -20.46 0.64 0.86
C ILE A 71 -20.76 0.20 2.29
N ARG A 72 -19.73 0.03 3.12
CA ARG A 72 -19.87 -0.37 4.54
C ARG A 72 -20.58 0.68 5.40
N SER A 73 -20.62 1.94 4.95
CA SER A 73 -21.32 3.02 5.66
C SER A 73 -22.83 3.08 5.41
N LEU A 74 -23.35 2.28 4.47
CA LEU A 74 -24.78 2.16 4.16
C LEU A 74 -25.48 1.27 5.19
N GLN A 75 -25.74 1.79 6.39
CA GLN A 75 -26.31 0.99 7.49
C GLN A 75 -27.83 0.76 7.39
N SER A 76 -28.55 1.44 6.49
CA SER A 76 -30.03 1.46 6.46
C SER A 76 -30.67 1.33 5.07
N MET A 77 -29.88 1.33 4.00
CA MET A 77 -30.35 1.07 2.64
C MET A 77 -30.13 -0.40 2.31
N ASP A 78 -31.15 -1.06 1.77
CA ASP A 78 -31.03 -2.44 1.31
C ASP A 78 -29.97 -2.45 0.19
N ILE A 79 -28.80 -3.05 0.44
CA ILE A 79 -27.69 -3.18 -0.54
C ILE A 79 -28.21 -3.71 -1.89
N THR A 80 -29.32 -4.44 -1.88
CA THR A 80 -29.99 -4.98 -3.06
C THR A 80 -30.65 -3.93 -3.95
N THR A 81 -30.95 -2.73 -3.42
CA THR A 81 -31.70 -1.67 -4.10
C THR A 81 -30.85 -0.44 -4.45
N ILE A 82 -29.67 -0.29 -3.85
CA ILE A 82 -28.84 0.89 -4.05
C ILE A 82 -28.18 0.87 -5.44
N MET A 83 -28.29 2.00 -6.15
CA MET A 83 -27.59 2.17 -7.42
C MET A 83 -26.15 2.65 -7.18
N PRO A 84 -25.17 2.26 -8.02
CA PRO A 84 -23.76 2.62 -7.81
C PRO A 84 -23.49 4.13 -7.71
N ASP A 85 -24.30 4.96 -8.36
CA ASP A 85 -24.23 6.43 -8.35
C ASP A 85 -24.71 7.05 -7.04
N GLN A 86 -25.47 6.32 -6.22
CA GLN A 86 -25.92 6.75 -4.90
C GLN A 86 -24.88 6.50 -3.81
N VAL A 87 -23.80 5.78 -4.13
CA VAL A 87 -22.70 5.53 -3.20
C VAL A 87 -21.80 6.76 -3.16
N ARG A 88 -21.62 7.34 -1.97
CA ARG A 88 -20.73 8.50 -1.78
C ARG A 88 -19.29 8.20 -2.26
N PRO A 89 -18.52 9.23 -2.65
CA PRO A 89 -17.10 9.03 -2.95
C PRO A 89 -16.31 8.54 -1.74
N ILE A 90 -15.18 7.89 -2.03
CA ILE A 90 -14.15 7.56 -1.05
C ILE A 90 -13.59 8.87 -0.49
N ALA A 91 -13.57 8.97 0.83
CA ALA A 91 -13.07 10.13 1.57
C ALA A 91 -11.95 9.71 2.55
N PHE A 92 -11.28 10.68 3.15
CA PHE A 92 -10.18 10.42 4.08
C PHE A 92 -10.58 9.54 5.28
N LEU A 93 -11.83 9.63 5.76
CA LEU A 93 -12.34 8.78 6.84
C LEU A 93 -12.29 7.27 6.50
N ASP A 94 -12.43 6.92 5.23
CA ASP A 94 -12.37 5.54 4.77
C ASP A 94 -10.94 5.01 4.88
N PHE A 95 -9.95 5.85 4.57
CA PHE A 95 -8.55 5.55 4.82
C PHE A 95 -8.23 5.46 6.31
N GLU A 96 -8.80 6.32 7.15
CA GLU A 96 -8.63 6.21 8.61
C GLU A 96 -9.17 4.89 9.15
N SER A 97 -10.29 4.42 8.62
CA SER A 97 -10.87 3.12 8.96
C SER A 97 -10.01 1.97 8.41
N ALA A 98 -9.56 2.08 7.15
CA ALA A 98 -8.69 1.09 6.52
C ALA A 98 -7.34 0.95 7.26
N PHE A 99 -6.78 2.05 7.77
CA PHE A 99 -5.59 2.03 8.61
C PHE A 99 -5.80 1.30 9.94
N ARG A 100 -7.02 1.03 10.39
CA ARG A 100 -7.25 0.19 11.58
C ARG A 100 -7.18 -1.29 11.25
N THR A 101 -7.50 -1.65 10.02
CA THR A 101 -7.55 -3.02 9.51
C THR A 101 -6.22 -3.46 8.90
N VAL A 102 -5.56 -2.57 8.15
CA VAL A 102 -4.31 -2.86 7.45
C VAL A 102 -3.12 -2.44 8.32
N ARG A 103 -2.15 -3.35 8.44
CA ARG A 103 -0.89 -3.17 9.19
C ARG A 103 0.29 -3.46 8.24
N PRO A 104 1.48 -2.89 8.50
CA PRO A 104 2.68 -3.27 7.76
C PRO A 104 2.90 -4.78 7.84
N SER A 105 3.13 -5.42 6.69
CA SER A 105 3.39 -6.86 6.62
C SER A 105 4.87 -7.22 6.76
N VAL A 106 5.77 -6.24 6.61
CA VAL A 106 7.23 -6.44 6.68
C VAL A 106 7.77 -5.93 8.01
N SER A 107 8.55 -6.77 8.70
CA SER A 107 9.16 -6.41 9.98
C SER A 107 10.49 -5.65 9.78
N LEU A 108 10.89 -4.83 10.77
CA LEU A 108 12.20 -4.15 10.74
C LEU A 108 13.36 -5.15 10.67
N LYS A 109 13.24 -6.30 11.34
CA LYS A 109 14.25 -7.35 11.35
C LYS A 109 14.46 -7.95 9.95
N ASP A 110 13.39 -8.11 9.18
CA ASP A 110 13.50 -8.60 7.80
C ASP A 110 14.18 -7.57 6.90
N LEU A 111 13.92 -6.27 7.10
CA LEU A 111 14.60 -5.20 6.37
C LEU A 111 16.11 -5.20 6.62
N GLU A 112 16.52 -5.29 7.90
CA GLU A 112 17.95 -5.38 8.26
C GLU A 112 18.62 -6.60 7.61
N LEU A 113 17.93 -7.74 7.57
CA LEU A 113 18.41 -8.94 6.91
C LEU A 113 18.61 -8.71 5.40
N TYR A 114 17.64 -8.10 4.72
CA TYR A 114 17.73 -7.82 3.28
C TYR A 114 18.80 -6.79 2.94
N GLU A 115 18.96 -5.75 3.76
CA GLU A 115 20.01 -4.74 3.59
C GLU A 115 21.40 -5.34 3.76
N THR A 116 21.61 -6.14 4.81
CA THR A 116 22.87 -6.87 5.06
C THR A 116 23.20 -7.80 3.89
N TRP A 117 22.18 -8.51 3.37
CA TRP A 117 22.34 -9.39 2.23
C TRP A 117 22.68 -8.62 0.95
N ASN A 118 22.04 -7.46 0.71
CA ASN A 118 22.32 -6.60 -0.43
C ASN A 118 23.75 -6.03 -0.39
N GLN A 119 24.24 -5.63 0.78
CA GLN A 119 25.63 -5.18 0.96
C GLN A 119 26.65 -6.29 0.64
N THR A 120 26.33 -7.54 0.99
CA THR A 120 27.25 -8.66 0.84
C THR A 120 27.24 -9.26 -0.58
N PHE A 121 26.06 -9.42 -1.18
CA PHE A 121 25.87 -10.17 -2.43
C PHE A 121 25.16 -9.40 -3.54
N GLY A 122 24.59 -8.24 -3.24
CA GLY A 122 23.82 -7.43 -4.16
C GLY A 122 24.68 -6.51 -5.05
N CYS A 123 24.01 -5.63 -5.77
CA CYS A 123 24.66 -4.65 -6.64
C CYS A 123 25.11 -3.37 -5.91
N GLY A 124 24.98 -3.29 -4.57
CA GLY A 124 25.58 -2.24 -3.74
C GLY A 124 25.04 -0.81 -3.97
N ARG A 125 23.89 -0.67 -4.62
CA ARG A 125 23.13 0.57 -4.70
C ARG A 125 21.92 0.49 -3.78
#